data_AF-A0A1A9HQ55-F1
#
_entry.id   AF-A0A1A9HQ55-F1
#
_cell.length_a   1.000
_cell.length_b   1.000
_cell.length_c   1.000
_cell.angle_alpha   90.00
_cell.angle_beta   90.00
_cell.angle_gamma   90.00
#
_symmetry.space_group_name_H-M   'P 1'
#
loop_
_entity.id
_entity.type
_entity.pdbx_description
1 polymer ?
#
loop_
_entity_poly.entity_id
_entity_poly.type
_entity_poly.pdbx_seq_one_letter_code
_entity_poly.pdbx_strand_id
1 'polypeptide(L)'
;MSTPTPLPPSTADTTGRSSPLDTACPRCGGGFHCGVNDGWCACFGTRLGEGLKRDLAARWPDRCLCLRCLGELARDDPDSHVPDPPNNPPGPPLLGV
;
A
#
# COMPACT_ATOMS: atom_id res chain seq x y z
N MET A 1 -41.16 9.10 30.41
CA MET A 1 -40.84 7.65 30.49
C MET A 1 -40.82 7.10 29.07
N SER A 2 -39.92 7.54 28.19
CA SER A 2 -38.45 7.40 28.19
C SER A 2 -38.01 5.96 28.07
N THR A 3 -38.01 5.44 26.84
CA THR A 3 -37.12 4.34 26.48
C THR A 3 -36.49 4.70 25.13
N PRO A 4 -35.22 5.16 25.12
CA PRO A 4 -34.46 5.34 23.89
C PRO A 4 -34.08 3.98 23.29
N THR A 5 -34.27 3.86 21.98
CA THR A 5 -33.89 2.70 21.14
C THR A 5 -32.38 2.42 21.22
N PRO A 6 -31.93 1.15 21.33
CA PRO A 6 -30.50 0.82 21.29
C PRO A 6 -29.91 1.00 19.88
N LEU A 7 -28.76 1.68 19.82
CA LEU A 7 -27.90 1.85 18.65
C LEU A 7 -27.21 0.51 18.26
N PRO A 8 -26.87 0.28 16.97
CA PRO A 8 -26.20 -0.93 16.48
C PRO A 8 -24.76 -1.10 17.03
N PRO A 9 -24.17 -2.31 16.92
CA PRO A 9 -22.91 -2.62 17.58
C PRO A 9 -21.74 -1.81 17.01
N SER A 10 -21.05 -1.18 17.94
CA SER A 10 -19.72 -0.61 17.81
C SER A 10 -18.76 -1.52 17.02
N THR A 11 -18.46 -1.16 15.77
CA THR A 11 -17.20 -1.53 15.09
C THR A 11 -16.06 -0.67 15.62
N ALA A 12 -16.01 -0.44 16.94
CA ALA A 12 -14.98 0.30 17.63
C ALA A 12 -13.93 -0.68 18.16
N ASP A 13 -13.28 -1.39 17.24
CA ASP A 13 -11.94 -1.92 17.45
C ASP A 13 -11.17 -1.73 16.15
N THR A 14 -10.49 -0.59 16.03
CA THR A 14 -9.52 -0.33 14.95
C THR A 14 -8.41 0.49 15.58
N THR A 15 -7.66 -0.20 16.42
CA THR A 15 -6.39 0.29 16.94
C THR A 15 -5.40 0.32 15.78
N GLY A 16 -5.22 1.51 15.17
CA GLY A 16 -4.40 1.75 13.98
C GLY A 16 -5.26 2.14 12.79
N ARG A 17 -5.55 3.43 12.65
CA ARG A 17 -6.56 3.95 11.71
C ARG A 17 -5.99 4.04 10.29
N SER A 18 -5.74 2.88 9.70
CA SER A 18 -5.70 2.72 8.25
C SER A 18 -7.15 2.85 7.77
N SER A 19 -7.43 3.74 6.82
CA SER A 19 -8.78 3.90 6.29
C SER A 19 -9.32 2.53 5.85
N PRO A 20 -10.62 2.21 5.98
CA PRO A 20 -11.19 0.94 5.47
C PRO A 20 -11.01 0.79 3.94
N LEU A 21 -10.55 1.85 3.30
CA LEU A 21 -10.18 2.03 1.92
C LEU A 21 -8.76 1.50 1.58
N ASP A 22 -7.89 1.34 2.58
CA ASP A 22 -6.49 0.91 2.42
C ASP A 22 -6.27 -0.59 2.54
N THR A 23 -7.31 -1.35 2.90
CA THR A 23 -7.23 -2.81 3.12
C THR A 23 -7.33 -3.64 1.85
N ALA A 24 -7.77 -3.03 0.74
CA ALA A 24 -7.95 -3.72 -0.54
C ALA A 24 -7.57 -2.82 -1.71
N CYS A 25 -6.84 -3.41 -2.67
CA CYS A 25 -6.45 -2.75 -3.90
C CYS A 25 -7.68 -2.54 -4.79
N PRO A 26 -8.03 -1.29 -5.18
CA PRO A 26 -9.18 -1.02 -6.03
C PRO A 26 -9.03 -1.56 -7.46
N ARG A 27 -7.80 -1.91 -7.89
CA ARG A 27 -7.54 -2.45 -9.22
C ARG A 27 -7.74 -3.96 -9.33
N CYS A 28 -7.34 -4.73 -8.31
CA CYS A 28 -7.38 -6.20 -8.37
C CYS A 28 -8.18 -6.86 -7.24
N GLY A 29 -8.68 -6.10 -6.25
CA GLY A 29 -9.38 -6.62 -5.09
C GLY A 29 -8.49 -7.35 -4.08
N GLY A 30 -7.18 -7.41 -4.30
CA GLY A 30 -6.24 -8.08 -3.39
C GLY A 30 -6.08 -7.34 -2.06
N GLY A 31 -5.94 -8.09 -0.97
CA GLY A 31 -5.62 -7.55 0.35
C GLY A 31 -4.30 -6.79 0.32
N PHE A 32 -4.33 -5.53 0.74
CA PHE A 32 -3.16 -4.66 0.79
C PHE A 32 -3.28 -3.79 2.03
N HIS A 33 -2.16 -3.30 2.56
CA HIS A 33 -2.19 -2.26 3.57
C HIS A 33 -1.18 -1.19 3.17
N CYS A 34 -1.68 0.00 2.85
CA CYS A 34 -0.80 1.06 2.39
C CYS A 34 0.11 1.57 3.49
N GLY A 35 -0.35 1.64 4.74
CA GLY A 35 0.48 2.17 5.84
C GLY A 35 0.86 3.66 5.72
N VAL A 36 0.29 4.42 4.77
CA VAL A 36 0.59 5.86 4.61
C VAL A 36 0.27 6.65 5.88
N ASN A 37 -0.80 6.27 6.59
CA ASN A 37 -1.17 6.88 7.86
C ASN A 37 -0.32 6.36 9.04
N ASP A 38 0.38 5.24 8.85
CA ASP A 38 1.31 4.66 9.82
C ASP A 38 2.74 5.23 9.64
N GLY A 39 2.94 6.13 8.68
CA GLY A 39 4.22 6.78 8.38
C GLY A 39 5.16 5.98 7.46
N TRP A 40 4.78 4.76 7.07
CA TRP A 40 5.55 3.94 6.13
C TRP A 40 4.62 3.13 5.23
N CYS A 41 4.83 3.22 3.92
CA CYS A 41 4.16 2.34 2.96
C CYS A 41 5.08 1.28 2.40
N ALA A 42 4.54 0.09 2.12
CA ALA A 42 5.26 -0.92 1.34
C ALA A 42 5.72 -0.35 -0.03
N CYS A 43 4.96 0.61 -0.56
CA CYS A 43 5.29 1.37 -1.75
C CYS A 43 6.43 2.39 -1.60
N PHE A 44 6.91 2.68 -0.39
CA PHE A 44 7.74 3.86 -0.09
C PHE A 44 9.11 3.81 -0.80
N GLY A 45 9.64 2.61 -1.03
CA GLY A 45 10.85 2.43 -1.84
C GLY A 45 10.63 2.66 -3.33
N THR A 46 9.40 2.56 -3.84
CA THR A 46 9.09 2.69 -5.26
C THR A 46 9.07 4.16 -5.66
N ARG A 47 9.98 4.56 -6.56
CA ARG A 47 10.04 5.93 -7.06
C ARG A 47 9.15 6.04 -8.29
N LEU A 48 7.91 6.44 -8.09
CA LEU A 48 6.97 6.71 -9.18
C LEU A 48 7.28 8.07 -9.83
N GLY A 49 7.23 8.10 -11.16
CA GLY A 49 7.29 9.32 -11.96
C GLY A 49 6.17 10.29 -11.57
N GLU A 50 6.42 11.59 -11.71
CA GLU A 50 5.49 12.62 -11.24
C GLU A 50 4.18 12.62 -12.05
N GLY A 51 4.25 12.30 -13.34
CA GLY A 51 3.09 12.09 -14.21
C GLY A 51 2.21 10.95 -13.70
N LEU A 52 2.80 9.77 -13.47
CA LEU A 52 2.10 8.61 -12.93
C LEU A 52 1.52 8.89 -11.54
N LYS A 53 2.27 9.56 -10.65
CA LYS A 53 1.75 9.95 -9.32
C LYS A 53 0.50 10.82 -9.41
N ARG A 54 0.52 11.84 -10.27
CA ARG A 54 -0.63 12.73 -10.48
C ARG A 54 -1.83 11.98 -11.03
N ASP A 55 -1.58 11.10 -11.99
CA ASP A 55 -2.60 10.28 -12.61
C ASP A 55 -3.23 9.31 -11.60
N LEU A 56 -2.42 8.63 -10.77
CA LEU A 56 -2.89 7.79 -9.68
C LEU A 56 -3.73 8.58 -8.67
N ALA A 57 -3.26 9.76 -8.27
CA ALA A 57 -3.99 10.64 -7.35
C ALA A 57 -5.33 11.14 -7.93
N ALA A 58 -5.41 11.30 -9.26
CA ALA A 58 -6.64 11.71 -9.95
C ALA A 58 -7.64 10.55 -10.10
N ARG A 59 -7.16 9.34 -10.43
CA ARG A 59 -8.01 8.14 -10.63
C ARG A 59 -8.48 7.54 -9.32
N TRP A 60 -7.63 7.55 -8.30
CA TRP A 60 -7.86 6.91 -7.00
C TRP A 60 -7.49 7.86 -5.86
N PRO A 61 -8.22 8.97 -5.68
CA PRO A 61 -8.00 9.88 -4.56
C PRO A 61 -8.17 9.12 -3.24
N ASP A 62 -7.19 9.28 -2.34
CA ASP A 62 -7.17 8.66 -1.01
C ASP A 62 -7.17 7.11 -1.00
N ARG A 63 -6.78 6.45 -2.11
CA ARG A 63 -6.60 4.99 -2.16
C ARG A 63 -5.20 4.64 -2.64
N CYS A 64 -4.60 3.63 -2.02
CA CYS A 64 -3.38 3.04 -2.53
C CYS A 64 -3.63 1.76 -3.34
N LEU A 65 -2.70 1.49 -4.25
CA LEU A 65 -2.63 0.24 -5.01
C LEU A 65 -1.65 -0.73 -4.35
N CYS A 66 -1.92 -2.03 -4.48
CA CYS A 66 -0.97 -3.04 -4.03
C CYS A 66 0.33 -3.01 -4.82
N LEU A 67 1.42 -3.51 -4.21
CA LEU A 67 2.76 -3.53 -4.83
C LEU A 67 2.78 -4.16 -6.23
N ARG A 68 2.01 -5.22 -6.48
CA ARG A 68 1.92 -5.83 -7.81
C ARG A 68 1.35 -4.86 -8.84
N CYS A 69 0.15 -4.32 -8.57
CA CYS A 69 -0.53 -3.40 -9.47
C CYS A 69 0.25 -2.09 -9.65
N LEU A 70 0.91 -1.62 -8.59
CA LEU A 70 1.76 -0.44 -8.65
C LEU A 70 3.02 -0.70 -9.47
N GLY A 71 3.66 -1.86 -9.29
CA GLY A 71 4.83 -2.28 -10.05
C GLY A 71 4.54 -2.48 -11.53
N GLU A 72 3.35 -2.98 -11.88
CA GLU A 72 2.89 -3.04 -13.28
C GLU A 72 2.80 -1.63 -13.89
N LEU A 73 2.15 -0.67 -13.21
CA LEU A 73 2.04 0.70 -13.72
C LEU A 73 3.38 1.41 -13.80
N ALA A 74 4.25 1.18 -12.82
CA ALA A 74 5.59 1.75 -12.79
C ALA A 74 6.50 1.18 -13.89
N ARG A 75 6.20 0.00 -14.44
CA ARG A 75 6.92 -0.55 -15.61
C ARG A 75 6.46 0.07 -16.93
N ASP A 76 5.20 0.48 -16.99
CA ASP A 76 4.63 1.16 -18.16
C ASP A 76 5.01 2.65 -18.22
N ASP A 77 5.46 3.22 -17.11
CA ASP A 77 5.88 4.63 -17.00
C ASP A 77 7.42 4.74 -17.08
N PRO A 78 7.98 5.39 -18.11
CA PRO A 78 9.42 5.47 -18.32
C PRO A 78 10.15 6.35 -17.27
N ASP A 79 9.42 7.23 -16.61
CA ASP A 79 9.93 8.10 -15.53
C ASP A 79 9.88 7.42 -14.14
N SER A 80 9.31 6.22 -14.06
CA SER A 80 9.20 5.44 -12.84
C SER A 80 10.36 4.46 -12.70
N HIS A 81 10.84 4.31 -11.46
CA HIS A 81 11.85 3.34 -11.08
C HIS A 81 11.36 2.51 -9.89
N VAL A 82 11.08 1.24 -10.14
CA VAL A 82 10.88 0.25 -9.08
C VAL A 82 12.27 -0.23 -8.64
N PRO A 83 12.65 -0.09 -7.35
CA PRO A 83 13.89 -0.68 -6.86
C PRO A 83 13.91 -2.16 -7.20
N ASP A 84 14.97 -2.59 -7.88
CA ASP A 84 15.27 -4.00 -7.99
C ASP A 84 15.44 -4.56 -6.57
N PRO A 85 14.77 -5.68 -6.19
CA PRO A 85 15.15 -6.36 -4.96
C PRO A 85 16.65 -6.65 -5.06
N PRO A 86 17.44 -6.49 -4.00
CA PRO A 86 18.87 -6.74 -4.09
C PRO A 86 19.09 -8.19 -4.56
N ASN A 87 19.49 -8.35 -5.82
CA ASN A 87 19.87 -9.61 -6.45
C ASN A 87 21.20 -10.15 -5.87
N ASN A 88 21.44 -9.95 -4.57
CA ASN A 88 22.57 -10.55 -3.88
C ASN A 88 22.09 -11.86 -3.25
N PRO A 89 22.39 -13.04 -3.82
CA PRO A 89 22.24 -14.27 -3.05
C PRO A 89 23.05 -14.13 -1.75
N PRO A 90 22.57 -14.62 -0.60
CA PRO A 90 23.38 -14.64 0.61
C PRO A 90 24.72 -15.30 0.25
N GLY A 91 25.81 -14.53 0.38
CA GLY A 91 27.15 -15.00 0.06
C GLY A 91 27.41 -16.31 0.82
N PRO A 92 28.08 -17.29 0.20
CA PRO A 92 28.27 -18.60 0.81
C PRO A 92 28.91 -18.43 2.20
N PRO A 93 28.53 -19.25 3.20
CA PRO A 93 29.12 -19.17 4.53
C PRO A 93 30.62 -19.35 4.37
N LEU A 94 31.40 -18.38 4.85
CA LEU A 94 32.85 -18.46 4.91
C LEU A 94 33.20 -19.66 5.80
N LEU A 95 33.44 -20.81 5.18
CA LEU A 95 34.04 -21.99 5.81
C LEU A 95 35.43 -21.57 6.27
N GLY A 96 35.52 -21.30 7.57
CA GLY A 96 36.74 -20.88 8.25
C GLY A 96 37.87 -21.87 8.03
N VAL A 97 39.02 -21.30 7.67
CA VAL A 97 40.33 -21.96 7.63
C VAL A 97 41.10 -21.68 8.91
#